data_AF-A0A0X3BH96-F1
#
_entry.id   AF-A0A0X3BH96-F1
#
_cell.length_a   1.000
_cell.length_b   1.000
_cell.length_c   1.000
_cell.angle_alpha   90.00
_cell.angle_beta   90.00
_cell.angle_gamma   90.00
#
_symmetry.space_group_name_H-M   'P 1'
#
loop_
_entity.id
_entity.type
_entity.pdbx_description
1 polymer ?
#
loop_
_entity_poly.entity_id
_entity_poly.type
_entity_poly.pdbx_seq_one_letter_code
_entity_poly.pdbx_strand_id
1 'polypeptide(L)'
;MTWHQAVLYALPDAVLLFGDGRCIDGNVAAARLFGLAGREEVVGRDISWFSPQKQPDGRGSGEAISARIQDAVRGRPGRFAWKCRRAGGTTFDAEIALVTVRIDDAVVIAARIRDTSRENLLLAEARAAEWRAEMVIQGNPMPIVIWDLDMTIRAVNKAFLQMTGYERRALESMSVHDFESLDRTAWKITDALLKGQTVLEEVTLDLPVGTRTLIRYSTPLVGGDGNVIDVMTVYRDITL
;
A
#
# COMPACT_ATOMS: atom_id res chain seq x y z
N MET A 1 23.39 26.65 28.21
CA MET A 1 22.86 25.45 27.53
C MET A 1 23.00 24.29 28.50
N THR A 2 21.90 23.64 28.86
CA THR A 2 21.90 22.46 29.75
C THR A 2 22.18 21.18 28.94
N TRP A 3 22.50 20.07 29.61
CA TRP A 3 22.75 18.79 28.94
C TRP A 3 21.50 18.25 28.21
N HIS A 4 20.30 18.43 28.77
CA HIS A 4 19.05 17.96 28.16
C HIS A 4 18.72 18.76 26.89
N GLN A 5 19.01 20.06 26.85
CA GLN A 5 18.90 20.88 25.64
C GLN A 5 19.87 20.40 24.56
N ALA A 6 21.11 20.07 24.94
CA ALA A 6 22.10 19.54 24.00
C ALA A 6 21.60 18.24 23.34
N VAL A 7 21.03 17.32 24.13
CA VAL A 7 20.43 16.08 23.60
C VAL A 7 19.24 16.40 22.69
N LEU A 8 18.27 17.19 23.15
CA LEU A 8 17.08 17.55 22.38
C LEU A 8 17.44 18.15 21.01
N TYR A 9 18.43 19.05 20.98
CA TYR A 9 18.84 19.76 19.76
C TYR A 9 19.66 18.91 18.81
N ALA A 10 20.29 17.85 19.31
CA ALA A 10 20.99 16.87 18.48
C ALA A 10 20.07 15.81 17.86
N LEU A 11 18.83 15.66 18.34
CA LEU A 11 17.89 14.68 17.81
C LEU A 11 17.49 15.04 16.35
N PRO A 12 17.51 14.05 15.42
CA PRO A 12 17.14 14.27 14.04
C PRO A 12 15.61 14.40 13.85
N ASP A 13 14.84 13.75 14.71
CA ASP A 13 13.38 13.77 14.68
C ASP A 13 12.84 15.07 15.28
N ALA A 14 11.69 15.54 14.79
CA ALA A 14 11.01 16.68 15.40
C ALA A 14 10.50 16.31 16.79
N VAL A 15 10.96 17.06 17.80
CA VAL A 15 10.54 16.87 19.20
C VAL A 15 10.09 18.20 19.79
N LEU A 16 8.93 18.17 20.44
CA LEU A 16 8.34 19.27 21.19
C LEU A 16 8.14 18.87 22.65
N LEU A 17 8.44 19.78 23.57
CA LEU A 17 8.16 19.64 24.98
C LEU A 17 7.01 20.58 25.36
N PHE A 18 6.01 20.08 26.05
CA PHE A 18 4.86 20.84 26.51
C PHE A 18 4.72 20.80 28.03
N GLY A 19 4.45 21.96 28.63
CA GLY A 19 4.04 22.13 30.03
C GLY A 19 2.81 23.03 30.08
N ASP A 20 1.81 22.67 30.90
CA ASP A 20 0.54 23.40 31.03
C ASP A 20 -0.13 23.73 29.68
N GLY A 21 -0.07 22.78 28.73
CA GLY A 21 -0.66 22.90 27.40
C GLY A 21 0.12 23.81 26.43
N ARG A 22 1.25 24.39 26.85
CA ARG A 22 2.09 25.25 26.00
C ARG A 22 3.44 24.64 25.71
N CYS A 23 3.97 24.89 24.53
CA CYS A 23 5.30 24.43 24.16
C CYS A 23 6.35 25.17 25.00
N ILE A 24 7.13 24.45 25.78
CA ILE A 24 8.19 25.01 26.63
C ILE A 24 9.57 24.92 25.99
N ASP A 25 9.79 23.94 25.09
CA ASP A 25 11.01 23.82 24.28
C ASP A 25 10.74 22.95 23.04
N GLY A 26 11.62 23.01 22.06
CA GLY A 26 11.56 22.20 20.85
C GLY A 26 12.84 22.30 20.04
N ASN A 27 13.13 21.29 19.23
CA ASN A 27 14.35 21.28 18.42
C ASN A 27 14.16 21.92 17.04
N VAL A 28 15.27 22.13 16.32
CA VAL A 28 15.24 22.74 14.99
C VAL A 28 14.47 21.89 13.97
N ALA A 29 14.46 20.56 14.15
CA ALA A 29 13.69 19.65 13.31
C ALA A 29 12.19 19.91 13.45
N ALA A 30 11.69 20.21 14.66
CA ALA A 30 10.31 20.58 14.87
C ALA A 30 9.95 21.94 14.25
N ALA A 31 10.81 22.96 14.39
CA ALA A 31 10.59 24.25 13.73
C ALA A 31 10.48 24.10 12.20
N ARG A 32 11.42 23.36 11.58
CA ARG A 32 11.38 23.04 10.14
C ARG A 32 10.12 22.28 9.76
N LEU A 33 9.75 21.26 10.54
CA LEU A 33 8.54 20.47 10.28
C LEU A 33 7.29 21.35 10.32
N PHE A 34 7.18 22.32 11.23
CA PHE A 34 6.00 23.19 11.30
C PHE A 34 6.08 24.42 10.39
N GLY A 35 7.17 24.59 9.61
CA GLY A 35 7.36 25.73 8.72
C GLY A 35 7.59 27.04 9.48
N LEU A 36 8.26 26.97 10.62
CA LEU A 36 8.63 28.10 11.47
C LEU A 36 10.11 28.46 11.23
N ALA A 37 10.49 29.73 11.40
CA ALA A 37 11.84 30.19 11.10
C ALA A 37 12.91 29.65 12.07
N GLY A 38 12.50 29.33 13.30
CA GLY A 38 13.41 28.84 14.35
C GLY A 38 12.66 28.24 15.54
N ARG A 39 13.42 27.63 16.46
CA ARG A 39 12.85 27.02 17.69
C ARG A 39 12.16 28.07 18.56
N GLU A 40 12.62 29.32 18.53
CA GLU A 40 12.10 30.43 19.32
C GLU A 40 10.64 30.71 19.00
N GLU A 41 10.20 30.47 17.75
CA GLU A 41 8.80 30.63 17.34
C GLU A 41 7.91 29.44 17.72
N VAL A 42 8.50 28.32 18.10
CA VAL A 42 7.75 27.13 18.56
C VAL A 42 7.34 27.32 20.02
N VAL A 43 8.24 27.90 20.82
CA VAL A 43 8.04 28.13 22.26
C VAL A 43 6.86 29.08 22.51
N GLY A 44 6.07 28.76 23.53
CA GLY A 44 4.89 29.52 23.95
C GLY A 44 3.62 29.20 23.16
N ARG A 45 3.70 28.52 22.01
CA ARG A 45 2.51 28.11 21.25
C ARG A 45 1.70 27.09 22.03
N ASP A 46 0.38 27.24 21.97
CA ASP A 46 -0.55 26.28 22.52
C ASP A 46 -0.46 24.94 21.77
N ILE A 47 -0.57 23.82 22.47
CA ILE A 47 -0.49 22.47 21.89
C ILE A 47 -1.52 22.26 20.77
N SER A 48 -2.70 22.89 20.86
CA SER A 48 -3.72 22.81 19.81
C SER A 48 -3.32 23.55 18.53
N TRP A 49 -2.38 24.50 18.59
CA TRP A 49 -1.93 25.25 17.42
C TRP A 49 -1.31 24.35 16.34
N PHE A 50 -0.66 23.26 16.75
CA PHE A 50 -0.01 22.29 15.87
C PHE A 50 -0.99 21.33 15.18
N SER A 51 -2.29 21.49 15.41
CA SER A 51 -3.34 20.62 14.91
C SER A 51 -4.42 21.41 14.15
N PRO A 52 -5.10 20.82 13.15
CA PRO A 52 -6.32 21.38 12.59
C PRO A 52 -7.50 21.21 13.56
N GLN A 53 -8.72 21.60 13.17
CA GLN A 53 -9.90 21.49 14.03
C GLN A 53 -10.33 20.04 14.31
N LYS A 54 -10.13 19.13 13.35
CA LYS A 54 -10.54 17.71 13.42
C LYS A 54 -9.39 16.75 13.16
N GLN A 55 -9.45 15.59 13.82
CA GLN A 55 -8.48 14.51 13.68
C GLN A 55 -8.98 13.41 12.72
N PRO A 56 -8.12 12.45 12.31
CA PRO A 56 -8.49 11.40 11.35
C PRO A 56 -9.69 10.55 11.77
N ASP A 57 -9.92 10.40 13.08
CA ASP A 57 -11.08 9.69 13.64
C ASP A 57 -12.37 10.55 13.68
N GLY A 58 -12.31 11.79 13.18
CA GLY A 58 -13.42 12.73 13.13
C GLY A 58 -13.61 13.58 14.38
N ARG A 59 -12.94 13.27 15.50
CA ARG A 59 -13.06 14.04 16.75
C ARG A 59 -12.44 15.43 16.65
N GLY A 60 -12.89 16.33 17.52
CA GLY A 60 -12.26 17.63 17.68
C GLY A 60 -10.87 17.50 18.30
N SER A 61 -9.88 18.26 17.78
CA SER A 61 -8.49 18.11 18.23
C SER A 61 -8.30 18.38 19.72
N GLY A 62 -9.03 19.32 20.33
CA GLY A 62 -8.92 19.58 21.77
C GLY A 62 -9.35 18.38 22.64
N GLU A 63 -10.45 17.74 22.28
CA GLU A 63 -10.93 16.52 22.93
C GLU A 63 -9.93 15.37 22.74
N ALA A 64 -9.47 15.18 21.50
CA ALA A 64 -8.53 14.13 21.17
C ALA A 64 -7.17 14.31 21.87
N ILE A 65 -6.64 15.55 21.96
CA ILE A 65 -5.41 15.88 22.69
C ILE A 65 -5.58 15.53 24.17
N SER A 66 -6.68 15.95 24.79
CA SER A 66 -6.97 15.70 26.20
C SER A 66 -7.00 14.21 26.51
N ALA A 67 -7.65 13.41 25.65
CA ALA A 67 -7.68 11.96 25.79
C ALA A 67 -6.27 11.33 25.70
N ARG A 68 -5.43 11.78 24.74
CA ARG A 68 -4.06 11.27 24.56
C ARG A 68 -3.15 11.61 25.75
N ILE A 69 -3.27 12.83 26.29
CA ILE A 69 -2.52 13.23 27.49
C ILE A 69 -2.93 12.37 28.68
N GLN A 70 -4.23 12.16 28.91
CA GLN A 70 -4.71 11.31 30.00
C GLN A 70 -4.21 9.86 29.87
N ASP A 71 -4.21 9.29 28.67
CA ASP A 71 -3.69 7.94 28.43
C ASP A 71 -2.20 7.84 28.76
N ALA A 72 -1.41 8.83 28.36
CA ALA A 72 0.02 8.85 28.64
C ALA A 72 0.35 9.09 30.12
N VAL A 73 -0.44 9.90 30.83
CA VAL A 73 -0.33 10.06 32.30
C VAL A 73 -0.62 8.75 33.02
N ARG A 74 -1.52 7.90 32.48
CA ARG A 74 -1.79 6.55 33.00
C ARG A 74 -0.74 5.50 32.59
N GLY A 75 0.37 5.91 31.97
CA GLY A 75 1.47 5.01 31.59
C GLY A 75 1.20 4.18 30.33
N ARG A 76 0.18 4.51 29.53
CA ARG A 76 -0.05 3.84 28.24
C ARG A 76 0.86 4.46 27.17
N PRO A 77 1.71 3.68 26.48
CA PRO A 77 2.52 4.20 25.39
C PRO A 77 1.63 4.78 24.28
N GLY A 78 1.79 6.06 23.98
CA GLY A 78 0.95 6.77 23.02
C GLY A 78 1.64 6.94 21.68
N ARG A 79 1.76 5.87 20.89
CA ARG A 79 1.99 6.01 19.43
C ARG A 79 0.65 6.04 18.72
N PHE A 80 0.40 7.06 17.91
CA PHE A 80 -0.87 7.18 17.19
C PHE A 80 -0.73 8.04 15.94
N ALA A 81 -1.59 7.75 14.96
CA ALA A 81 -1.78 8.61 13.81
C ALA A 81 -2.48 9.91 14.22
N TRP A 82 -2.04 11.01 13.64
CA TRP A 82 -2.51 12.35 13.93
C TRP A 82 -2.45 13.21 12.69
N LYS A 83 -3.28 14.25 12.63
CA LYS A 83 -3.16 15.29 11.61
C LYS A 83 -2.58 16.54 12.23
N CYS A 84 -1.47 17.00 11.67
CA CYS A 84 -0.79 18.23 12.09
C CYS A 84 -1.08 19.38 11.13
N ARG A 85 -0.86 20.62 11.60
CA ARG A 85 -1.02 21.85 10.84
C ARG A 85 0.28 22.67 10.90
N ARG A 86 0.77 23.11 9.74
CA ARG A 86 1.94 24.00 9.60
C ARG A 86 1.56 25.47 9.76
N ALA A 87 2.54 26.35 9.93
CA ALA A 87 2.33 27.80 10.06
C ALA A 87 1.55 28.42 8.90
N GLY A 88 1.74 27.93 7.68
CA GLY A 88 0.99 28.35 6.49
C GLY A 88 -0.44 27.79 6.38
N GLY A 89 -0.94 27.08 7.40
CA GLY A 89 -2.29 26.51 7.45
C GLY A 89 -2.46 25.16 6.75
N THR A 90 -1.47 24.71 5.96
CA THR A 90 -1.48 23.38 5.35
C THR A 90 -1.40 22.27 6.40
N THR A 91 -2.04 21.14 6.11
CA THR A 91 -2.06 19.98 7.02
C THR A 91 -1.26 18.82 6.47
N PHE A 92 -0.74 17.97 7.35
CA PHE A 92 -0.01 16.77 6.99
C PHE A 92 -0.31 15.63 7.97
N ASP A 93 -0.18 14.39 7.51
CA ASP A 93 -0.39 13.20 8.33
C ASP A 93 0.89 12.87 9.08
N ALA A 94 0.77 12.62 10.38
CA ALA A 94 1.90 12.38 11.26
C ALA A 94 1.68 11.16 12.16
N GLU A 95 2.77 10.49 12.51
CA GLU A 95 2.84 9.64 13.69
C GLU A 95 3.34 10.48 14.86
N ILE A 96 2.57 10.50 15.95
CA ILE A 96 2.97 11.09 17.22
C ILE A 96 3.37 9.97 18.16
N ALA A 97 4.56 10.07 18.73
CA ALA A 97 4.96 9.28 19.89
C ALA A 97 5.04 10.20 21.10
N LEU A 98 4.16 9.96 22.06
CA LEU A 98 4.00 10.79 23.25
C LEU A 98 4.48 10.05 24.49
N VAL A 99 5.31 10.73 25.28
CA VAL A 99 5.73 10.28 26.61
C VAL A 99 5.54 11.41 27.61
N THR A 100 5.24 11.05 28.85
CA THR A 100 5.16 11.99 29.98
C THR A 100 6.40 11.84 30.85
N VAL A 101 6.97 12.96 31.26
CA VAL A 101 8.14 13.03 32.14
C VAL A 101 7.77 13.91 33.32
N ARG A 102 8.08 13.47 34.53
CA ARG A 102 8.00 14.32 35.72
C ARG A 102 9.33 15.03 35.91
N ILE A 103 9.30 16.36 35.93
CA ILE A 103 10.45 17.21 36.22
C ILE A 103 10.04 18.03 37.45
N ASP A 104 10.72 17.79 38.57
CA ASP A 104 10.30 18.26 39.89
C ASP A 104 8.82 17.88 40.15
N ASP A 105 7.95 18.84 40.43
CA ASP A 105 6.50 18.64 40.62
C ASP A 105 5.66 18.85 39.34
N ALA A 106 6.30 19.14 38.20
CA ALA A 106 5.61 19.41 36.94
C ALA A 106 5.56 18.19 36.01
N VAL A 107 4.43 18.01 35.33
CA VAL A 107 4.28 17.02 34.25
C VAL A 107 4.61 17.68 32.93
N VAL A 108 5.69 17.22 32.30
CA VAL A 108 6.10 17.63 30.95
C VAL A 108 5.72 16.53 29.97
N ILE A 109 5.13 16.92 28.85
CA ILE A 109 4.82 16.02 27.75
C ILE A 109 5.91 16.19 26.70
N ALA A 110 6.61 15.11 26.35
CA ALA A 110 7.48 15.08 25.19
C ALA A 110 6.76 14.40 24.03
N ALA A 111 6.62 15.12 22.92
CA ALA A 111 6.01 14.63 21.69
C ALA A 111 7.06 14.57 20.59
N ARG A 112 7.36 13.35 20.13
CA ARG A 112 8.10 13.12 18.88
C ARG A 112 7.11 13.03 17.73
N ILE A 113 7.38 13.76 16.65
CA ILE A 113 6.47 13.97 15.53
C ILE A 113 7.17 13.53 14.25
N ARG A 114 6.61 12.55 13.56
CA ARG A 114 7.14 12.07 12.28
C ARG A 114 6.11 12.31 11.18
N ASP A 115 6.48 13.04 10.14
CA ASP A 115 5.65 13.18 8.92
C ASP A 115 5.58 11.83 8.21
N THR A 116 4.36 11.39 7.92
CA THR A 116 4.06 10.12 7.23
C THR A 116 3.40 10.35 5.88
N SER A 117 3.22 11.60 5.46
CA SER A 117 2.42 11.95 4.27
C SER A 117 2.99 11.34 3.00
N ARG A 118 4.32 11.37 2.82
CA ARG A 118 4.98 10.80 1.63
C ARG A 118 4.84 9.28 1.58
N GLU A 119 5.03 8.62 2.72
CA GLU A 119 4.93 7.16 2.82
C GLU A 119 3.50 6.70 2.54
N ASN A 120 2.51 7.37 3.14
CA ASN A 120 1.10 7.08 2.92
C ASN A 120 0.68 7.33 1.46
N LEU A 121 1.18 8.40 0.82
CA LEU A 121 0.92 8.68 -0.58
C LEU A 121 1.46 7.59 -1.49
N LEU A 122 2.74 7.21 -1.33
CA LEU A 122 3.36 6.16 -2.14
C LEU A 122 2.65 4.82 -1.98
N LEU A 123 2.25 4.47 -0.75
CA LEU A 123 1.48 3.26 -0.49
C LEU A 123 0.09 3.31 -1.16
N ALA A 124 -0.58 4.46 -1.13
CA ALA A 124 -1.87 4.64 -1.80
C ALA A 124 -1.73 4.56 -3.32
N GLU A 125 -0.68 5.15 -3.90
CA GLU A 125 -0.37 5.09 -5.33
C GLU A 125 -0.06 3.66 -5.78
N ALA A 126 0.75 2.92 -5.03
CA ALA A 126 1.05 1.52 -5.29
C ALA A 126 -0.22 0.65 -5.28
N ARG A 127 -1.05 0.78 -4.23
CA ARG A 127 -2.34 0.07 -4.13
C ARG A 127 -3.28 0.42 -5.28
N ALA A 128 -3.33 1.69 -5.68
CA ALA A 128 -4.15 2.12 -6.79
C ALA A 128 -3.63 1.59 -8.13
N ALA A 129 -2.32 1.44 -8.30
CA ALA A 129 -1.71 0.83 -9.48
C ALA A 129 -2.00 -0.68 -9.54
N GLU A 130 -1.82 -1.41 -8.43
CA GLU A 130 -2.17 -2.83 -8.31
C GLU A 130 -3.64 -3.06 -8.63
N TRP A 131 -4.54 -2.29 -8.01
CA TRP A 131 -5.98 -2.37 -8.27
C TRP A 131 -6.31 -2.11 -9.75
N ARG A 132 -5.69 -1.11 -10.36
CA ARG A 132 -5.89 -0.81 -11.80
C ARG A 132 -5.44 -1.98 -12.67
N ALA A 133 -4.29 -2.59 -12.39
CA ALA A 133 -3.79 -3.74 -13.15
C ALA A 133 -4.73 -4.95 -13.03
N GLU A 134 -5.20 -5.27 -11.82
CA GLU A 134 -6.15 -6.36 -11.59
C GLU A 134 -7.46 -6.12 -12.36
N MET A 135 -7.97 -4.89 -12.37
CA MET A 135 -9.23 -4.57 -13.05
C MET A 135 -9.14 -4.61 -14.57
N VAL A 136 -7.96 -4.39 -15.16
CA VAL A 136 -7.74 -4.60 -16.60
C VAL A 136 -7.95 -6.08 -16.96
N ILE A 137 -7.46 -7.02 -16.14
CA ILE A 137 -7.60 -8.45 -16.39
C ILE A 137 -9.03 -8.90 -16.09
N GLN A 138 -9.53 -8.60 -14.88
CA GLN A 138 -10.84 -9.06 -14.41
C GLN A 138 -12.01 -8.46 -15.20
N GLY A 139 -11.87 -7.21 -15.65
CA GLY A 139 -12.87 -6.52 -16.46
C GLY A 139 -12.80 -6.84 -17.96
N ASN A 140 -11.79 -7.58 -18.42
CA ASN A 140 -11.67 -7.95 -19.82
C ASN A 140 -12.80 -8.93 -20.21
N PRO A 141 -13.58 -8.64 -21.27
CA PRO A 141 -14.65 -9.54 -21.71
C PRO A 141 -14.13 -10.82 -22.38
N MET A 142 -12.87 -10.84 -22.84
CA MET A 142 -12.26 -12.04 -23.40
C MET A 142 -11.77 -12.95 -22.26
N PRO A 143 -11.95 -14.28 -22.36
CA PRO A 143 -11.35 -15.25 -21.45
C PRO A 143 -9.83 -15.12 -21.38
N ILE A 144 -9.30 -14.87 -20.17
CA ILE A 144 -7.87 -14.78 -19.89
C ILE A 144 -7.49 -15.77 -18.81
N VAL A 145 -6.38 -16.46 -19.04
CA VAL A 145 -5.63 -17.25 -18.05
C VAL A 145 -4.16 -16.83 -18.09
N ILE A 146 -3.54 -16.77 -16.91
CA ILE A 146 -2.11 -16.56 -16.73
C ILE A 146 -1.54 -17.85 -16.18
N TRP A 147 -0.57 -18.40 -16.89
CA TRP A 147 0.19 -19.58 -16.51
C TRP A 147 1.51 -19.16 -15.88
N ASP A 148 1.95 -19.90 -14.87
CA ASP A 148 3.34 -19.83 -14.41
C ASP A 148 4.29 -20.60 -15.36
N LEU A 149 5.57 -20.66 -15.00
CA LEU A 149 6.60 -21.33 -15.81
C LEU A 149 6.47 -22.87 -15.81
N ASP A 150 5.77 -23.43 -14.84
CA ASP A 150 5.42 -24.86 -14.79
C ASP A 150 4.09 -25.13 -15.53
N MET A 151 3.56 -24.13 -16.22
CA MET A 151 2.29 -24.15 -16.95
C MET A 151 1.09 -24.48 -16.05
N THR A 152 1.15 -24.12 -14.77
CA THR A 152 0.03 -24.17 -13.83
C THR A 152 -0.71 -22.84 -13.81
N ILE A 153 -2.00 -22.86 -13.46
CA ILE A 153 -2.82 -21.64 -13.43
C ILE A 153 -2.38 -20.75 -12.26
N ARG A 154 -1.81 -19.59 -12.59
CA ARG A 154 -1.55 -18.51 -11.63
C ARG A 154 -2.78 -17.63 -11.42
N ALA A 155 -3.48 -17.29 -12.49
CA ALA A 155 -4.64 -16.40 -12.43
C ALA A 155 -5.60 -16.59 -13.61
N VAL A 156 -6.87 -16.27 -13.39
CA VAL A 156 -7.91 -16.24 -14.42
C VAL A 156 -8.85 -15.07 -14.20
N ASN A 157 -9.43 -14.56 -15.30
CA ASN A 157 -10.50 -13.59 -15.23
C ASN A 157 -11.89 -14.23 -15.18
N LYS A 158 -12.92 -13.40 -14.93
CA LYS A 158 -14.31 -13.84 -14.88
C LYS A 158 -14.79 -14.48 -16.19
N ALA A 159 -14.39 -13.93 -17.34
CA ALA A 159 -14.79 -14.45 -18.65
C ALA A 159 -14.28 -15.88 -18.88
N PHE A 160 -13.08 -16.21 -18.40
CA PHE A 160 -12.54 -17.57 -18.48
C PHE A 160 -13.36 -18.58 -17.67
N LEU A 161 -13.76 -18.23 -16.44
CA LEU A 161 -14.65 -19.07 -15.64
C LEU A 161 -15.99 -19.28 -16.33
N GLN A 162 -16.56 -18.23 -16.94
CA GLN A 162 -17.83 -18.31 -17.66
C GLN A 162 -17.74 -19.14 -18.93
N MET A 163 -16.67 -18.99 -19.70
CA MET A 163 -16.44 -19.75 -20.94
C MET A 163 -16.21 -21.23 -20.66
N THR A 164 -15.47 -21.56 -19.60
CA THR A 164 -15.10 -22.96 -19.30
C THR A 164 -16.12 -23.68 -18.44
N GLY A 165 -16.79 -22.97 -17.53
CA GLY A 165 -17.66 -23.54 -16.50
C GLY A 165 -16.92 -24.15 -15.32
N TYR A 166 -15.59 -24.04 -15.26
CA TYR A 166 -14.84 -24.44 -14.08
C TYR A 166 -15.11 -23.50 -12.91
N GLU A 167 -15.25 -24.08 -11.72
CA GLU A 167 -15.21 -23.31 -10.49
C GLU A 167 -13.78 -22.86 -10.20
N ARG A 168 -13.62 -21.65 -9.67
CA ARG A 168 -12.31 -21.07 -9.33
C ARG A 168 -11.43 -22.02 -8.51
N ARG A 169 -12.03 -22.73 -7.55
CA ARG A 169 -11.31 -23.65 -6.67
C ARG A 169 -10.72 -24.86 -7.41
N ALA A 170 -11.40 -25.33 -8.45
CA ALA A 170 -10.89 -26.44 -9.26
C ALA A 170 -9.64 -26.04 -10.05
N LEU A 171 -9.55 -24.76 -10.46
CA LEU A 171 -8.43 -24.24 -11.25
C LEU A 171 -7.13 -24.10 -10.47
N GLU A 172 -7.16 -24.07 -9.13
CA GLU A 172 -5.96 -23.86 -8.28
C GLU A 172 -4.90 -24.97 -8.42
N SER A 173 -5.31 -26.16 -8.88
CA SER A 173 -4.42 -27.30 -9.10
C SER A 173 -4.30 -27.71 -10.56
N MET A 174 -4.87 -26.91 -11.47
CA MET A 174 -4.88 -27.24 -12.90
C MET A 174 -3.67 -26.67 -13.62
N SER A 175 -3.29 -27.39 -14.65
CA SER A 175 -2.21 -27.09 -15.59
C SER A 175 -2.76 -27.02 -17.01
N VAL A 176 -1.94 -26.53 -17.93
CA VAL A 176 -2.28 -26.53 -19.36
C VAL A 176 -2.64 -27.93 -19.86
N HIS A 177 -2.03 -28.99 -19.30
CA HIS A 177 -2.24 -30.38 -19.71
C HIS A 177 -3.65 -30.90 -19.39
N ASP A 178 -4.33 -30.31 -18.41
CA ASP A 178 -5.73 -30.66 -18.09
C ASP A 178 -6.72 -30.24 -19.19
N PHE A 179 -6.25 -29.45 -20.18
CA PHE A 179 -7.04 -28.97 -21.31
C PHE A 179 -6.64 -29.62 -22.65
N GLU A 180 -5.54 -30.36 -22.72
CA GLU A 180 -4.84 -30.74 -23.97
C GLU A 180 -5.28 -32.09 -24.60
N SER A 181 -6.50 -32.58 -24.34
CA SER A 181 -6.85 -33.98 -24.60
C SER A 181 -6.86 -34.45 -26.07
N LEU A 182 -6.65 -33.59 -27.08
CA LEU A 182 -6.82 -33.96 -28.50
C LEU A 182 -5.67 -33.64 -29.48
N ASP A 183 -4.60 -32.92 -29.11
CA ASP A 183 -3.51 -32.67 -30.08
C ASP A 183 -2.08 -32.69 -29.46
N ARG A 184 -1.18 -33.47 -30.06
CA ARG A 184 0.17 -33.82 -29.52
C ARG A 184 1.23 -32.72 -29.77
N THR A 185 0.82 -31.51 -30.14
CA THR A 185 1.70 -30.47 -30.69
C THR A 185 2.19 -29.44 -29.65
N ALA A 186 1.65 -29.48 -28.42
CA ALA A 186 1.85 -28.48 -27.37
C ALA A 186 3.32 -28.21 -26.96
N TRP A 187 4.21 -29.22 -27.00
CA TRP A 187 5.60 -29.06 -26.54
C TRP A 187 6.43 -28.09 -27.41
N LYS A 188 6.05 -27.88 -28.68
CA LYS A 188 6.73 -26.90 -29.56
C LYS A 188 6.39 -25.46 -29.18
N ILE A 189 5.29 -25.25 -28.45
CA ILE A 189 4.76 -23.94 -28.08
C ILE A 189 5.42 -23.45 -26.79
N THR A 190 5.63 -24.33 -25.81
CA THR A 190 6.35 -24.00 -24.57
C THR A 190 7.75 -23.44 -24.89
N ASP A 191 8.45 -24.01 -25.87
CA ASP A 191 9.77 -23.53 -26.30
C ASP A 191 9.70 -22.14 -26.99
N ALA A 192 8.69 -21.88 -27.82
CA ALA A 192 8.48 -20.55 -28.42
C ALA A 192 8.11 -19.48 -27.37
N LEU A 193 7.32 -19.86 -26.37
CA LEU A 193 6.92 -18.99 -25.25
C LEU A 193 8.11 -18.68 -24.34
N LEU A 194 8.94 -19.67 -24.00
CA LEU A 194 10.18 -19.49 -23.24
C LEU A 194 11.22 -18.67 -24.02
N LYS A 195 11.18 -18.70 -25.36
CA LYS A 195 11.97 -17.83 -26.25
C LYS A 195 11.39 -16.42 -26.42
N GLY A 196 10.33 -16.06 -25.68
CA GLY A 196 9.77 -14.72 -25.68
C GLY A 196 8.87 -14.38 -26.87
N GLN A 197 8.37 -15.38 -27.61
CA GLN A 197 7.51 -15.17 -28.78
C GLN A 197 6.03 -15.40 -28.48
N THR A 198 5.16 -14.52 -29.00
CA THR A 198 3.71 -14.75 -28.99
C THR A 198 3.34 -15.86 -29.96
N VAL A 199 2.48 -16.77 -29.51
CA VAL A 199 1.96 -17.89 -30.31
C VAL A 199 0.45 -17.76 -30.47
N LEU A 200 -0.02 -18.04 -31.69
CA LEU A 200 -1.43 -18.05 -32.07
C LEU A 200 -1.80 -19.44 -32.60
N GLU A 201 -2.89 -20.01 -32.09
CA GLU A 201 -3.32 -21.36 -32.45
C GLU A 201 -4.83 -21.54 -32.36
N GLU A 202 -5.39 -22.44 -33.17
CA GLU A 202 -6.75 -22.95 -33.00
C GLU A 202 -6.71 -24.24 -32.17
N VAL A 203 -7.51 -24.29 -31.11
CA VAL A 203 -7.57 -25.43 -30.17
C VAL A 203 -9.01 -25.85 -29.95
N THR A 204 -9.26 -27.15 -29.90
CA THR A 204 -10.55 -27.70 -29.46
C THR A 204 -10.41 -28.22 -28.05
N LEU A 205 -11.17 -27.65 -27.12
CA LEU A 205 -11.15 -28.02 -25.70
C LEU A 205 -12.43 -28.75 -25.33
N ASP A 206 -12.29 -29.85 -24.58
CA ASP A 206 -13.41 -30.49 -23.90
C ASP A 206 -13.58 -29.85 -22.51
N LEU A 207 -14.67 -29.09 -22.34
CA LEU A 207 -14.89 -28.24 -21.17
C LEU A 207 -16.17 -28.68 -20.43
N PRO A 208 -16.32 -28.35 -19.14
CA PRO A 208 -17.55 -28.60 -18.38
C PRO A 208 -18.83 -28.10 -19.06
N VAL A 209 -18.76 -27.00 -19.82
CA VAL A 209 -19.90 -26.44 -20.60
C VAL A 209 -20.09 -27.08 -21.98
N GLY A 210 -19.36 -28.17 -22.26
CA GLY A 210 -19.28 -28.86 -23.55
C GLY A 210 -18.07 -28.44 -24.37
N THR A 211 -17.82 -29.18 -25.44
CA THR A 211 -16.70 -28.95 -26.35
C THR A 211 -16.79 -27.56 -27.01
N ARG A 212 -15.64 -26.88 -27.14
CA ARG A 212 -15.52 -25.57 -27.80
C ARG A 212 -14.30 -25.55 -28.71
N THR A 213 -14.41 -24.89 -29.85
CA THR A 213 -13.27 -24.56 -30.73
C THR A 213 -12.91 -23.10 -30.53
N LEU A 214 -11.66 -22.85 -30.14
CA LEU A 214 -11.16 -21.56 -29.69
C LEU A 214 -9.92 -21.15 -30.49
N ILE A 215 -9.77 -19.86 -30.71
CA ILE A 215 -8.48 -19.26 -31.08
C ILE A 215 -7.79 -18.81 -29.80
N ARG A 216 -6.57 -19.29 -29.58
CA ARG A 216 -5.73 -19.01 -28.42
C ARG A 216 -4.56 -18.10 -28.80
N TYR A 217 -4.41 -16.98 -28.08
CA TYR A 217 -3.28 -16.06 -28.17
C TYR A 217 -2.45 -16.17 -26.89
N SER A 218 -1.28 -16.79 -26.96
CA SER A 218 -0.37 -16.96 -25.81
C SER A 218 0.82 -16.02 -25.95
N THR A 219 0.97 -15.09 -25.01
CA THR A 219 2.02 -14.08 -25.00
C THR A 219 2.86 -14.22 -23.72
N PRO A 220 4.20 -14.31 -23.82
CA PRO A 220 5.05 -14.31 -22.64
C PRO A 220 5.05 -12.94 -21.97
N LEU A 221 4.92 -12.94 -20.64
CA LEU A 221 5.09 -11.76 -19.80
C LEU A 221 6.54 -11.73 -19.34
N VAL A 222 7.24 -10.62 -19.63
CA VAL A 222 8.67 -10.47 -19.37
C VAL A 222 8.89 -9.55 -18.17
N GLY A 223 9.70 -9.99 -17.23
CA GLY A 223 10.10 -9.23 -16.05
C GLY A 223 11.08 -8.10 -16.36
N GLY A 224 11.37 -7.27 -15.36
CA GLY A 224 12.32 -6.15 -15.52
C GLY A 224 13.77 -6.59 -15.80
N ASP A 225 14.10 -7.86 -15.58
CA ASP A 225 15.38 -8.50 -15.88
C ASP A 225 15.46 -9.09 -17.30
N GLY A 226 14.37 -9.02 -18.08
CA GLY A 226 14.30 -9.55 -19.43
C GLY A 226 13.94 -11.04 -19.51
N ASN A 227 13.71 -11.72 -18.38
CA ASN A 227 13.29 -13.11 -18.36
C ASN A 227 11.77 -13.24 -18.43
N VAL A 228 11.29 -14.31 -19.05
CA VAL A 228 9.86 -14.66 -19.01
C VAL A 228 9.51 -15.05 -17.58
N ILE A 229 8.48 -14.42 -17.02
CA ILE A 229 8.00 -14.69 -15.66
C ILE A 229 6.69 -15.48 -15.64
N ASP A 230 5.86 -15.32 -16.67
CA ASP A 230 4.55 -15.95 -16.82
C ASP A 230 4.14 -15.97 -18.30
N VAL A 231 3.09 -16.72 -18.63
CA VAL A 231 2.46 -16.71 -19.96
C VAL A 231 1.02 -16.27 -19.83
N MET A 232 0.64 -15.19 -20.52
CA MET A 232 -0.75 -14.78 -20.63
C MET A 232 -1.39 -15.40 -21.86
N THR A 233 -2.50 -16.10 -21.67
CA THR A 233 -3.29 -16.66 -22.76
C THR A 233 -4.67 -16.04 -22.81
N VAL A 234 -5.04 -15.54 -23.99
CA VAL A 234 -6.37 -15.01 -24.29
C VAL A 234 -7.08 -15.94 -25.26
N TYR A 235 -8.33 -16.29 -24.99
CA TYR A 235 -9.15 -17.11 -25.89
C TYR A 235 -10.23 -16.29 -26.58
N ARG A 236 -10.50 -16.66 -27.83
CA ARG A 236 -11.65 -16.22 -28.61
C ARG A 236 -12.43 -17.46 -29.04
N ASP A 237 -13.69 -17.55 -28.63
CA ASP A 237 -14.58 -18.63 -29.06
C ASP A 237 -15.00 -18.45 -30.52
N ILE A 238 -14.82 -19.50 -31.32
CA ILE A 238 -15.21 -19.57 -32.73
C ILE A 238 -16.12 -20.78 -33.01
N THR A 239 -16.69 -21.38 -31.95
CA THR A 239 -17.64 -22.50 -32.07
C THR A 239 -18.87 -22.05 -32.87
N LEU A 240 -19.21 -22.81 -33.92
CA LEU A 240 -20.32 -22.55 -34.84
C LEU A 240 -21.67 -23.03 -34.28
#